data_AF-A0A2N1R5Z0-F1
#
_entry.id   AF-A0A2N1R5Z0-F1
#
_cell.length_a   1.000
_cell.length_b   1.000
_cell.length_c   1.000
_cell.angle_alpha   90.00
_cell.angle_beta   90.00
_cell.angle_gamma   90.00
#
_symmetry.space_group_name_H-M   'P 1'
#
loop_
_entity.id
_entity.type
_entity.pdbx_description
1 polymer ?
#
loop_
_entity_poly.entity_id
_entity_poly.type
_entity_poly.pdbx_seq_one_letter_code
_entity_poly.pdbx_strand_id
1 'polypeptide(L)'
;MNRNIKDSGGSGALGRLAVALGTASVLAAAAAAALSSQPWLALRAFFVAPFSTPSAFLSMLELSAPLALCALGVVVTFRAGHYSLGGEGQAYAGALAAAAVGYAGFLGDGSAAMAASFAAGAA
;
A
#
# COMPACT_ATOMS: atom_id res chain seq x y z
N MET A 1 42.81 -9.75 -12.75
CA MET A 1 41.72 -8.85 -12.32
C MET A 1 40.75 -9.65 -11.44
N ASN A 2 41.00 -9.67 -10.13
CA ASN A 2 40.34 -10.58 -9.19
C ASN A 2 39.03 -9.95 -8.68
N ARG A 3 37.88 -10.33 -9.24
CA ARG A 3 36.57 -9.92 -8.69
C ARG A 3 36.25 -10.80 -7.49
N ASN A 4 36.61 -10.32 -6.31
CA ASN A 4 36.17 -10.90 -5.03
C ASN A 4 34.65 -10.66 -4.91
N ILE A 5 33.85 -11.65 -5.31
CA ILE A 5 32.42 -11.66 -5.05
C ILE A 5 32.28 -11.84 -3.55
N LYS A 6 31.95 -10.76 -2.85
CA LYS A 6 31.59 -10.81 -1.43
C LYS A 6 30.16 -11.32 -1.36
N ASP A 7 30.00 -12.60 -1.04
CA ASP A 7 28.71 -13.24 -0.81
C ASP A 7 28.06 -12.69 0.46
N SER A 8 27.51 -11.47 0.39
CA SER A 8 26.70 -10.90 1.47
C SER A 8 25.27 -11.49 1.49
N GLY A 9 25.13 -12.78 1.17
CA GLY A 9 23.87 -13.39 0.74
C GLY A 9 22.89 -13.81 1.84
N GLY A 10 23.30 -13.93 3.10
CA GLY A 10 22.45 -14.53 4.14
C GLY A 10 21.87 -13.56 5.18
N SER A 11 22.72 -12.73 5.80
CA SER A 11 22.36 -12.00 7.02
C SER A 11 21.45 -10.79 6.77
N GLY A 12 21.64 -10.08 5.66
CA GLY A 12 20.82 -8.92 5.30
C GLY A 12 19.41 -9.27 4.80
N ALA A 13 19.21 -10.48 4.25
CA ALA A 13 17.92 -10.92 3.73
C ALA A 13 16.93 -11.20 4.86
N LEU A 14 17.36 -11.92 5.90
CA LEU A 14 16.55 -12.16 7.10
C LEU A 14 16.14 -10.86 7.79
N GLY A 15 17.06 -9.89 7.90
CA GLY A 15 16.75 -8.56 8.45
C GLY A 15 15.68 -7.82 7.66
N ARG A 16 15.76 -7.86 6.32
CA ARG A 16 14.75 -7.23 5.43
C ARG A 16 13.39 -7.91 5.54
N LEU A 17 13.35 -9.25 5.61
CA LEU A 17 12.11 -10.00 5.79
C LEU A 17 11.47 -9.71 7.15
N ALA A 18 12.27 -9.64 8.21
CA ALA A 18 11.78 -9.30 9.55
C ALA A 18 11.16 -7.90 9.59
N VAL A 19 11.82 -6.91 8.98
CA VAL A 19 11.27 -5.55 8.87
C VAL A 19 9.98 -5.53 8.06
N ALA A 20 9.94 -6.22 6.91
CA ALA A 20 8.75 -6.27 6.07
C ALA A 20 7.55 -6.93 6.77
N LEU A 21 7.76 -8.04 7.46
CA LEU A 21 6.71 -8.73 8.23
C LEU A 21 6.26 -7.88 9.43
N GLY A 22 7.20 -7.22 10.09
CA GLY A 22 6.92 -6.32 11.21
C GLY A 22 6.06 -5.13 10.79
N THR A 23 6.45 -4.43 9.72
CA THR A 23 5.69 -3.28 9.22
C THR A 23 4.31 -3.70 8.71
N ALA A 24 4.20 -4.81 7.98
CA ALA A 24 2.91 -5.35 7.51
C ALA A 24 1.97 -5.68 8.69
N SER A 25 2.51 -6.26 9.76
CA SER A 25 1.73 -6.61 10.95
C SER A 25 1.25 -5.36 11.72
N VAL A 26 2.10 -4.33 11.82
CA VAL A 26 1.73 -3.04 12.43
C VAL A 26 0.62 -2.35 11.63
N LEU A 27 0.73 -2.34 10.29
CA LEU A 27 -0.31 -1.81 9.41
C LEU A 27 -1.63 -2.56 9.54
N ALA A 28 -1.60 -3.89 9.61
CA ALA A 28 -2.80 -4.71 9.82
C ALA A 28 -3.46 -4.40 11.18
N ALA A 29 -2.67 -4.23 12.24
CA ALA A 29 -3.18 -3.86 13.56
C ALA A 29 -3.78 -2.44 13.58
N ALA A 30 -3.13 -1.48 12.92
CA ALA A 30 -3.65 -0.11 12.80
C ALA A 30 -4.96 -0.07 12.01
N ALA A 31 -5.05 -0.81 10.89
CA ALA A 31 -6.28 -0.92 10.10
C ALA A 31 -7.41 -1.58 10.91
N ALA A 32 -7.11 -2.63 11.67
CA ALA A 32 -8.09 -3.27 12.55
C ALA A 32 -8.60 -2.32 13.64
N ALA A 33 -7.73 -1.48 14.22
CA ALA A 33 -8.10 -0.48 15.21
C ALA A 33 -8.96 0.66 14.63
N ALA A 34 -8.70 1.07 13.39
CA ALA A 34 -9.42 2.16 12.75
C ALA A 34 -10.79 1.73 12.18
N LEU A 35 -10.90 0.49 11.67
CA LEU A 35 -12.06 0.04 10.91
C LEU A 35 -13.01 -0.88 11.68
N SER A 36 -12.55 -1.53 12.76
CA SER A 36 -13.35 -2.49 13.52
C SER A 36 -13.68 -2.00 14.93
N SER A 37 -14.93 -2.22 15.35
CA SER A 37 -15.38 -2.01 16.74
C SER A 37 -14.74 -3.00 17.73
N GLN A 38 -14.24 -4.15 17.24
CA GLN A 38 -13.57 -5.18 18.03
C GLN A 38 -12.22 -5.54 17.40
N PRO A 39 -11.19 -4.69 17.55
CA PRO A 39 -9.92 -4.81 16.82
C PRO A 39 -9.21 -6.14 17.08
N TRP A 40 -9.31 -6.68 18.29
CA TRP A 40 -8.71 -7.98 18.63
C TRP A 40 -9.33 -9.15 17.86
N LEU A 41 -10.65 -9.14 17.69
CA LEU A 41 -11.35 -10.18 16.94
C LEU A 41 -11.04 -10.06 15.45
N ALA A 42 -11.00 -8.84 14.91
CA ALA A 42 -10.63 -8.58 13.52
C ALA A 42 -9.20 -9.03 13.21
N LEU A 43 -8.24 -8.74 14.09
CA LEU A 43 -6.84 -9.16 13.91
C LEU A 43 -6.71 -10.69 13.97
N ARG A 44 -7.40 -11.34 14.92
CA ARG A 44 -7.45 -12.81 14.98
C ARG A 44 -8.09 -13.41 13.75
N ALA A 45 -9.19 -12.84 13.27
CA ALA A 45 -9.86 -13.30 12.05
C ALA A 45 -8.93 -13.15 10.83
N PHE A 46 -8.22 -12.03 10.69
CA PHE A 46 -7.27 -11.80 9.61
C PHE A 46 -6.18 -12.87 9.54
N PHE A 47 -5.59 -13.24 10.68
CA PHE A 47 -4.51 -14.24 10.72
C PHE A 47 -5.00 -15.69 10.75
N VAL A 48 -6.17 -15.99 11.30
CA VAL A 48 -6.62 -17.39 11.54
C VAL A 48 -7.67 -17.85 10.54
N ALA A 49 -8.56 -16.96 10.07
CA ALA A 49 -9.63 -17.34 9.15
C ALA A 49 -9.13 -17.96 7.83
N PRO A 50 -8.04 -17.47 7.20
CA PRO A 50 -7.56 -18.06 5.95
C PRO A 50 -7.08 -19.51 6.09
N PHE A 51 -6.66 -19.93 7.28
CA PHE A 51 -6.18 -21.29 7.55
C PHE A 51 -7.28 -22.20 8.12
N SER A 52 -8.48 -21.69 8.34
CA SER A 52 -9.55 -22.45 9.01
C SER A 52 -10.22 -23.47 8.07
N THR A 53 -10.28 -23.21 6.77
CA THR A 53 -10.82 -24.14 5.77
C THR A 53 -10.06 -24.07 4.45
N PRO A 54 -10.04 -25.17 3.66
CA PRO A 54 -9.40 -25.17 2.34
C PRO A 54 -9.96 -24.10 1.39
N SER A 55 -11.27 -23.86 1.44
CA SER A 55 -11.93 -22.83 0.63
C SER A 55 -11.51 -21.41 1.02
N ALA A 56 -11.36 -21.13 2.32
CA ALA A 56 -10.88 -19.83 2.78
C ALA A 56 -9.42 -19.58 2.36
N PHE A 57 -8.58 -20.62 2.38
CA PHE A 57 -7.20 -20.54 1.91
C PHE A 57 -7.13 -20.24 0.40
N LEU A 58 -7.93 -20.95 -0.40
CA LEU A 58 -7.97 -20.74 -1.84
C LEU A 58 -8.50 -19.35 -2.20
N SER A 59 -9.52 -18.87 -1.48
CA SER A 59 -10.04 -17.51 -1.64
C SER A 59 -8.98 -16.45 -1.30
N MET A 60 -8.22 -16.64 -0.21
CA MET A 60 -7.08 -15.78 0.10
C MET A 60 -6.06 -15.77 -1.04
N LEU A 61 -5.75 -16.94 -1.61
CA LEU A 61 -4.80 -17.06 -2.72
C LEU A 61 -5.31 -16.35 -3.97
N GLU A 62 -6.58 -16.51 -4.31
CA GLU A 62 -7.26 -15.85 -5.43
C GLU A 62 -7.21 -14.33 -5.33
N LEU A 63 -7.46 -13.78 -4.14
CA LEU A 63 -7.38 -12.34 -3.87
C LEU A 63 -5.93 -11.82 -3.88
N SER A 64 -4.97 -12.63 -3.43
CA SER A 64 -3.56 -12.23 -3.35
C SER A 64 -2.79 -12.37 -4.68
N ALA A 65 -3.18 -13.29 -5.55
CA ALA A 65 -2.53 -13.55 -6.83
C ALA A 65 -2.41 -12.30 -7.74
N PRO A 66 -3.48 -11.51 -8.00
CA PRO A 66 -3.36 -10.32 -8.82
C PRO A 66 -2.51 -9.22 -8.15
N LEU A 67 -2.56 -9.11 -6.81
CA LEU A 67 -1.72 -8.16 -6.07
C LEU A 67 -0.23 -8.54 -6.17
N ALA A 68 0.10 -9.83 -6.08
CA ALA A 68 1.46 -10.31 -6.26
C ALA A 68 1.97 -10.06 -7.68
N LEU A 69 1.15 -10.29 -8.70
CA LEU A 69 1.48 -9.96 -10.09
C LEU A 69 1.69 -8.45 -10.28
N CYS A 70 0.86 -7.62 -9.65
CA CYS A 70 1.00 -6.16 -9.70
C CYS A 70 2.34 -5.72 -9.07
N ALA A 71 2.69 -6.25 -7.90
CA ALA A 71 3.96 -5.98 -7.24
C ALA A 71 5.16 -6.43 -8.09
N LEU A 72 5.09 -7.59 -8.73
CA LEU A 72 6.12 -8.07 -9.66
C LEU A 72 6.27 -7.13 -10.87
N GLY A 73 5.17 -6.64 -11.44
CA GLY A 73 5.19 -5.65 -12.51
C GLY A 73 5.93 -4.37 -12.11
N VAL A 74 5.65 -3.85 -10.90
CA VAL A 74 6.33 -2.67 -10.34
C VAL A 74 7.83 -2.92 -10.12
N VAL A 75 8.20 -4.11 -9.65
CA VAL A 75 9.62 -4.48 -9.50
C VAL A 75 10.32 -4.46 -10.86
N VAL A 76 9.68 -4.95 -11.92
CA VAL A 76 10.26 -4.95 -13.28
C VAL A 76 10.45 -3.51 -13.79
N THR A 77 9.48 -2.61 -13.62
CA THR A 77 9.59 -1.22 -14.09
C THR A 77 10.69 -0.45 -13.33
N PHE A 78 10.80 -0.64 -12.02
CA PHE A 78 11.90 -0.06 -11.24
C PHE A 78 13.27 -0.61 -11.63
N ARG A 79 13.35 -1.88 -12.03
CA ARG A 79 14.60 -2.45 -12.58
C ARG A 79 14.94 -1.90 -13.96
N ALA A 80 13.95 -1.51 -14.75
CA ALA A 80 14.13 -0.85 -16.04
C ALA A 80 14.52 0.64 -15.90
N GLY A 81 14.62 1.17 -14.68
CA GLY A 81 14.97 2.58 -14.41
C GLY A 81 13.80 3.55 -14.51
N HIS A 82 12.58 3.05 -14.69
CA HIS A 82 11.36 3.86 -14.71
C HIS A 82 10.80 4.03 -13.29
N TYR A 83 11.24 5.09 -12.60
CA TYR A 83 10.75 5.45 -11.26
C TYR A 83 9.55 6.41 -11.30
N SER A 84 9.17 6.90 -12.48
CA SER A 84 8.11 7.90 -12.69
C SER A 84 6.72 7.45 -12.24
N LEU A 85 6.51 6.14 -12.08
CA LEU A 85 5.23 5.55 -11.71
C LEU A 85 4.72 6.03 -10.34
N GLY A 86 5.64 6.35 -9.42
CA GLY A 86 5.29 6.94 -8.13
C GLY A 86 4.86 8.41 -8.24
N GLY A 87 5.60 9.20 -9.02
CA GLY A 87 5.32 10.63 -9.21
C GLY A 87 4.02 10.87 -9.99
N GLU A 88 3.77 10.08 -11.04
CA GLU A 88 2.50 10.11 -11.77
C GLU A 88 1.32 9.76 -10.84
N GLY A 89 1.49 8.74 -9.98
CA GLY A 89 0.48 8.38 -8.98
C GLY A 89 0.16 9.52 -8.00
N GLN A 90 1.17 10.25 -7.53
CA GLN A 90 0.96 11.42 -6.67
C GLN A 90 0.27 12.56 -7.41
N ALA A 91 0.64 12.82 -8.68
CA ALA A 91 -0.02 13.83 -9.50
C ALA A 91 -1.51 13.52 -9.71
N TYR A 92 -1.86 12.25 -10.02
CA TYR A 92 -3.26 11.83 -10.14
C TYR A 92 -4.01 11.89 -8.81
N ALA A 93 -3.38 11.49 -7.70
CA ALA A 93 -3.98 11.57 -6.38
C ALA A 93 -4.25 13.03 -5.95
N GLY A 94 -3.32 13.94 -6.22
CA GLY A 94 -3.49 15.38 -6.00
C GLY A 94 -4.61 15.96 -6.85
N ALA A 95 -4.66 15.62 -8.14
CA ALA A 95 -5.75 16.05 -9.03
C ALA A 95 -7.12 15.55 -8.55
N LEU A 96 -7.20 14.29 -8.09
CA LEU A 96 -8.42 13.72 -7.52
C LEU A 96 -8.82 14.42 -6.22
N ALA A 97 -7.87 14.70 -5.33
CA ALA A 97 -8.12 15.41 -4.07
C ALA A 97 -8.62 16.84 -4.32
N ALA A 98 -8.00 17.57 -5.25
CA ALA A 98 -8.44 18.90 -5.69
C ALA A 98 -9.87 18.85 -6.25
N ALA A 99 -10.18 17.88 -7.11
CA ALA A 99 -11.51 17.71 -7.68
C ALA A 99 -12.56 17.37 -6.60
N ALA A 100 -12.23 16.50 -5.64
CA ALA A 100 -13.12 16.13 -4.56
C ALA A 100 -13.43 17.30 -3.61
N VAL A 101 -12.41 18.09 -3.24
CA VAL A 101 -12.58 19.29 -2.40
C VAL A 101 -13.33 20.38 -3.16
N GLY A 102 -13.03 20.57 -4.45
CA GLY A 102 -13.77 21.50 -5.30
C GLY A 102 -15.25 21.11 -5.44
N TYR A 103 -15.55 19.83 -5.60
CA TYR A 103 -16.92 19.33 -5.64
C TYR A 103 -17.64 19.49 -4.29
N ALA A 104 -16.99 19.18 -3.17
CA ALA A 104 -17.56 19.36 -1.84
C ALA A 104 -17.84 20.85 -1.53
N GLY A 105 -16.94 21.74 -1.94
CA GLY A 105 -17.09 23.18 -1.77
C GLY A 105 -18.05 23.84 -2.75
N PHE A 106 -18.40 23.19 -3.87
CA PHE A 106 -19.50 23.61 -4.74
C PHE A 106 -20.87 23.59 -4.03
N LEU A 107 -21.03 22.77 -2.98
CA LEU A 107 -22.24 22.77 -2.15
C LEU A 107 -22.26 23.87 -1.06
N GLY A 108 -21.23 24.73 -0.98
CA GLY A 108 -21.07 25.79 0.04
C GLY A 108 -20.53 27.13 -0.54
N ASP A 109 -19.64 27.81 0.18
CA ASP A 109 -19.01 29.07 -0.24
C ASP A 109 -17.98 28.85 -1.36
N GLY A 110 -18.40 29.08 -2.62
CA GLY A 110 -17.62 28.75 -3.82
C GLY A 110 -16.24 29.41 -3.96
N SER A 111 -15.95 30.51 -3.25
CA SER A 111 -14.63 31.17 -3.28
C SER A 111 -13.62 30.52 -2.34
N ALA A 112 -14.04 30.09 -1.15
CA ALA A 112 -13.21 29.33 -0.21
C ALA A 112 -12.91 27.92 -0.75
N ALA A 113 -13.86 27.34 -1.48
CA ALA A 113 -13.73 26.07 -2.16
C ALA A 113 -12.59 26.05 -3.19
N MET A 114 -12.41 27.14 -3.94
CA MET A 114 -11.31 27.26 -4.91
C MET A 114 -9.94 27.29 -4.24
N ALA A 115 -9.76 28.10 -3.18
CA ALA A 115 -8.48 28.13 -2.47
C ALA A 115 -8.16 26.78 -1.79
N ALA A 116 -9.18 26.13 -1.23
CA ALA A 116 -9.05 24.82 -0.61
C ALA A 116 -8.73 23.70 -1.62
N SER A 117 -9.27 23.74 -2.84
CA SER A 117 -8.97 22.74 -3.87
C SER A 117 -7.55 22.86 -4.42
N PHE A 118 -7.01 24.08 -4.56
CA PHE A 118 -5.60 24.29 -4.91
C PHE A 118 -4.66 23.77 -3.81
N ALA A 119 -4.98 24.03 -2.54
CA ALA A 119 -4.20 23.51 -1.42
C ALA A 119 -4.27 21.97 -1.32
N ALA A 120 -5.44 21.38 -1.57
CA ALA A 120 -5.62 19.93 -1.57
C ALA A 120 -4.94 19.23 -2.75
N GLY A 121 -4.76 19.93 -3.88
CA GLY A 121 -4.10 19.41 -5.08
C GLY A 121 -2.58 19.54 -5.10
N ALA A 122 -1.97 20.20 -4.11
CA ALA A 122 -0.53 20.32 -4.01
C ALA A 122 0.09 18.98 -3.59
N ALA A 123 0.46 18.17 -4.58
CA ALA A 123 1.21 16.92 -4.42
C ALA A 123 2.65 17.08 -4.90
#